data_AF-S6UZM5-F1
#
_entry.id   AF-S6UZM5-F1
#
_cell.length_a   1.000
_cell.length_b   1.000
_cell.length_c   1.000
_cell.angle_alpha   90.00
_cell.angle_beta   90.00
_cell.angle_gamma   90.00
#
_symmetry.space_group_name_H-M   'P 1'
#
loop_
_entity.id
_entity.type
_entity.pdbx_description
1 polymer ?
#
loop_
_entity_poly.entity_id
_entity_poly.type
_entity_poly.pdbx_seq_one_letter_code
_entity_poly.pdbx_strand_id
1 'polypeptide(L)'
;KPLFYTIIRPLLDLMQTVPTFVYLIPTLTLFGLGVVPGLISTVVFAIAAPIRLTYLGIRDVPQELLDAGKAFGSSRRQLLTRIELPYAMPSIAAGITQCIMLSLSMVVIAALVGADGLGKPVVNALNTADIALGFEAGLAIVLLAIMLDRICKQPEAKVGSDA
;
A
#
# COMPACT_ATOMS: atom_id res chain seq x y z
N LYS A 1 -3.54 24.52 -2.36
CA LYS A 1 -3.98 23.12 -2.05
C LYS A 1 -4.71 22.57 -3.27
N PRO A 2 -4.29 21.46 -3.88
CA PRO A 2 -4.98 20.94 -5.06
C PRO A 2 -6.41 20.54 -4.68
N LEU A 3 -7.39 21.15 -5.36
CA LEU A 3 -8.83 20.91 -5.17
C LEU A 3 -9.14 19.41 -5.27
N PHE A 4 -8.51 18.74 -6.23
CA PHE A 4 -8.64 17.32 -6.49
C PHE A 4 -8.35 16.45 -5.25
N TYR A 5 -7.21 16.66 -4.57
CA TYR A 5 -6.87 15.86 -3.37
C TYR A 5 -7.90 16.05 -2.25
N THR A 6 -8.40 17.27 -2.08
CA THR A 6 -9.38 17.60 -1.05
C THR A 6 -10.71 16.89 -1.30
N ILE A 7 -11.09 16.71 -2.57
CA ILE A 7 -12.32 16.00 -2.98
C ILE A 7 -12.17 14.48 -2.82
N ILE A 8 -11.01 13.90 -3.14
CA ILE A 8 -10.81 12.44 -3.03
C ILE A 8 -10.52 11.99 -1.60
N ARG A 9 -10.03 12.88 -0.72
CA ARG A 9 -9.61 12.52 0.62
C ARG A 9 -10.69 11.77 1.43
N PRO A 10 -11.96 12.21 1.48
CA PRO A 10 -13.01 11.47 2.18
C PRO A 10 -13.22 10.06 1.63
N LEU A 11 -13.06 9.87 0.32
CA LEU A 11 -13.15 8.54 -0.31
C LEU A 11 -11.97 7.65 0.12
N LEU A 12 -10.75 8.19 0.16
CA LEU A 12 -9.57 7.46 0.64
C LEU A 12 -9.71 7.11 2.13
N ASP A 13 -10.27 8.02 2.93
CA ASP A 13 -10.53 7.77 4.36
C ASP A 13 -11.61 6.69 4.53
N LEU A 14 -12.66 6.68 3.69
CA LEU A 14 -13.67 5.61 3.64
C LEU A 14 -13.02 4.26 3.30
N MET A 15 -12.13 4.25 2.29
CA MET A 15 -11.42 3.05 1.84
C MET A 15 -10.62 2.34 2.96
N GLN A 16 -10.14 3.07 3.98
CA GLN A 16 -9.40 2.49 5.11
C GLN A 16 -10.24 2.22 6.36
N THR A 17 -11.40 2.89 6.50
CA THR A 17 -12.20 2.86 7.74
C THR A 17 -13.36 1.88 7.67
N VAL A 18 -13.86 1.57 6.48
CA VAL A 18 -14.89 0.53 6.32
C VAL A 18 -14.29 -0.83 6.71
N PRO A 19 -14.98 -1.62 7.54
CA PRO A 19 -14.51 -2.95 7.92
C PRO A 19 -14.29 -3.83 6.70
N THR A 20 -13.20 -4.60 6.73
CA THR A 20 -12.72 -5.45 5.62
C THR A 20 -13.80 -6.39 5.06
N PHE A 21 -14.62 -7.00 5.92
CA PHE A 21 -15.74 -7.87 5.51
C PHE A 21 -16.83 -7.16 4.72
N VAL A 22 -17.03 -5.85 4.92
CA VAL A 22 -18.06 -5.10 4.20
C VAL A 22 -17.71 -4.97 2.72
N TYR A 23 -16.42 -4.90 2.36
CA TYR A 23 -15.97 -4.91 0.96
C TYR A 23 -16.27 -6.22 0.24
N LEU A 24 -16.34 -7.33 0.98
CA LEU A 24 -16.65 -8.63 0.41
C LEU A 24 -18.11 -8.72 -0.03
N ILE A 25 -19.06 -8.04 0.63
CA ILE A 25 -20.49 -8.12 0.30
C ILE A 25 -20.76 -7.77 -1.17
N PRO A 26 -20.43 -6.57 -1.68
CA PRO A 26 -20.73 -6.23 -3.06
C PRO A 26 -19.89 -7.05 -4.05
N THR A 27 -18.64 -7.37 -3.72
CA THR A 27 -17.76 -8.12 -4.62
C THR A 27 -18.20 -9.58 -4.76
N LEU A 28 -18.65 -10.22 -3.67
CA LEU A 28 -19.24 -11.57 -3.71
C LEU A 28 -20.56 -11.59 -4.48
N THR A 29 -21.40 -10.58 -4.27
CA THR A 29 -22.71 -10.52 -4.95
C THR A 29 -22.56 -10.41 -6.46
N LEU A 30 -21.51 -9.72 -6.92
CA LEU A 30 -21.24 -9.50 -8.34
C LEU A 30 -20.40 -10.60 -8.99
N PHE A 31 -19.45 -11.20 -8.26
CA PHE A 31 -18.43 -12.10 -8.83
C PHE A 31 -18.47 -13.53 -8.28
N GLY A 32 -19.31 -13.83 -7.30
CA GLY A 32 -19.37 -15.13 -6.64
C GLY A 32 -18.15 -15.41 -5.75
N LEU A 33 -17.97 -16.67 -5.32
CA LEU A 33 -16.83 -17.08 -4.50
C LEU A 33 -15.55 -17.22 -5.34
N GLY A 34 -14.39 -17.04 -4.70
CA GLY A 34 -13.08 -17.27 -5.30
C GLY A 34 -12.07 -16.16 -5.05
N VAL A 35 -11.05 -16.10 -5.90
CA VAL A 35 -9.93 -15.15 -5.77
C VAL A 35 -10.34 -13.71 -6.11
N VAL A 36 -11.28 -13.53 -7.06
CA VAL A 36 -11.66 -12.22 -7.60
C VAL A 36 -12.23 -11.27 -6.52
N PRO A 37 -13.20 -11.66 -5.68
CA PRO A 37 -13.69 -10.81 -4.60
C PRO A 37 -12.62 -10.39 -3.60
N GLY A 38 -11.75 -11.34 -3.23
CA GLY A 38 -10.63 -11.10 -2.33
C GLY A 38 -9.65 -10.09 -2.90
N LEU A 39 -9.29 -10.22 -4.18
CA LEU A 39 -8.38 -9.30 -4.87
C LEU A 39 -8.95 -7.89 -4.96
N ILE A 40 -10.20 -7.74 -5.42
CA ILE A 40 -10.83 -6.42 -5.57
C ILE A 40 -10.93 -5.73 -4.20
N SER A 41 -11.39 -6.46 -3.18
CA SER A 41 -11.51 -5.93 -1.82
C SER A 41 -10.14 -5.51 -1.25
N THR A 42 -9.10 -6.28 -1.53
CA THR A 42 -7.73 -5.96 -1.13
C THR A 42 -7.22 -4.69 -1.78
N VAL A 43 -7.43 -4.54 -3.09
CA VAL A 43 -7.01 -3.32 -3.82
C VAL A 43 -7.71 -2.10 -3.27
N VAL A 44 -9.03 -2.16 -3.07
CA VAL A 44 -9.82 -1.04 -2.54
C VAL A 44 -9.33 -0.65 -1.14
N PHE A 45 -9.06 -1.63 -0.28
CA PHE A 45 -8.58 -1.38 1.07
C PHE A 45 -7.14 -0.82 1.11
N ALA A 46 -6.23 -1.39 0.31
CA ALA A 46 -4.81 -1.09 0.41
C ALA A 46 -4.38 0.18 -0.34
N ILE A 47 -5.12 0.62 -1.38
CA ILE A 47 -4.68 1.70 -2.29
C ILE A 47 -4.63 3.08 -1.63
N ALA A 48 -5.37 3.29 -0.54
CA ALA A 48 -5.44 4.60 0.10
C ALA A 48 -4.09 5.05 0.71
N ALA A 49 -3.32 4.11 1.25
CA ALA A 49 -2.00 4.38 1.86
C ALA A 49 -0.97 4.92 0.84
N PRO A 50 -0.69 4.23 -0.29
CA PRO A 50 0.27 4.72 -1.28
C PRO A 50 -0.16 6.03 -1.92
N ILE A 51 -1.47 6.25 -2.16
CA ILE A 51 -1.96 7.55 -2.67
C ILE A 51 -1.63 8.68 -1.69
N ARG A 52 -1.94 8.49 -0.41
CA ARG A 52 -1.71 9.50 0.64
C ARG A 52 -0.23 9.82 0.80
N LEU A 53 0.63 8.81 0.89
CA LEU A 53 2.07 9.01 1.09
C LEU A 53 2.75 9.58 -0.16
N THR A 54 2.30 9.22 -1.35
CA THR A 54 2.77 9.87 -2.59
C THR A 54 2.39 11.35 -2.62
N TYR A 55 1.14 11.66 -2.27
CA TYR A 55 0.68 13.04 -2.21
C TYR A 55 1.47 13.89 -1.21
N LEU A 56 1.69 13.37 0.01
CA LEU A 56 2.48 14.05 1.02
C LEU A 56 3.92 14.26 0.56
N GLY A 57 4.57 13.22 0.02
CA GLY A 57 5.95 13.31 -0.47
C GLY A 57 6.15 14.37 -1.55
N ILE A 58 5.23 14.48 -2.51
CA ILE A 58 5.29 15.50 -3.58
C ILE A 58 4.98 16.89 -3.03
N ARG A 59 4.01 17.01 -2.11
CA ARG A 59 3.60 18.30 -1.54
C ARG A 59 4.64 18.90 -0.61
N ASP A 60 5.39 18.04 0.09
CA ASP A 60 6.35 18.45 1.10
C ASP A 60 7.73 18.79 0.47
N VAL A 61 7.83 18.80 -0.87
CA VAL A 61 9.01 19.31 -1.60
C VAL A 61 9.25 20.79 -1.26
N PRO A 62 10.45 21.17 -0.77
CA PRO A 62 10.79 22.55 -0.46
C PRO A 62 10.60 23.49 -1.65
N GLN A 63 9.99 24.64 -1.39
CA GLN A 63 9.70 25.62 -2.43
C GLN A 63 10.99 26.16 -3.09
N GLU A 64 12.09 26.22 -2.33
CA GLU A 64 13.41 26.67 -2.78
C GLU A 64 13.95 25.76 -3.90
N LEU A 65 13.75 24.44 -3.81
CA LEU A 65 14.14 23.49 -4.86
C LEU A 65 13.31 23.68 -6.13
N LEU A 66 12.02 23.97 -5.98
CA LEU A 66 11.14 24.23 -7.11
C LEU A 66 11.49 25.54 -7.80
N ASP A 67 11.78 26.58 -7.03
CA ASP A 67 12.11 27.91 -7.56
C ASP A 67 13.51 27.92 -8.20
N ALA A 68 14.48 27.17 -7.64
CA ALA A 68 15.74 26.90 -8.29
C ALA A 68 15.54 26.19 -9.64
N GLY A 69 14.75 25.10 -9.67
CA GLY A 69 14.44 24.40 -10.91
C GLY A 69 13.82 25.30 -11.99
N LYS A 70 12.91 26.20 -11.60
CA LYS A 70 12.31 27.20 -12.50
C LYS A 70 13.33 28.23 -12.98
N ALA A 71 14.22 28.72 -12.10
CA ALA A 71 15.28 29.67 -12.45
C ALA A 71 16.26 29.10 -13.50
N PHE A 72 16.52 27.78 -13.44
CA PHE A 72 17.28 27.06 -14.46
C PHE A 72 16.46 26.67 -15.72
N GLY A 73 15.23 27.17 -15.86
CA GLY A 73 14.40 26.95 -17.06
C GLY A 73 13.70 25.59 -17.13
N SER A 74 13.55 24.88 -16.01
CA SER A 74 12.87 23.58 -15.99
C SER A 74 11.37 23.73 -16.29
N SER A 75 10.90 22.98 -17.29
CA SER A 75 9.46 22.82 -17.56
C SER A 75 8.76 22.05 -16.43
N ARG A 76 7.42 22.13 -16.34
CA ARG A 76 6.63 21.42 -15.32
C ARG A 76 6.90 19.91 -15.27
N ARG A 77 7.07 19.26 -16.44
CA ARG A 77 7.40 17.82 -16.50
C ARG A 77 8.81 17.53 -15.99
N GLN A 78 9.76 18.41 -16.27
CA GLN A 78 11.12 18.30 -15.74
C GLN A 78 11.16 18.53 -14.22
N LEU A 79 10.44 19.54 -13.70
CA LEU A 79 10.29 19.74 -12.25
C LEU A 79 9.75 18.48 -11.57
N LEU A 80 8.64 17.93 -12.09
CA LEU A 80 8.04 16.71 -11.55
C LEU A 80 9.01 15.53 -11.57
N THR A 81 9.64 15.26 -12.72
CA THR A 81 10.43 14.03 -12.90
C THR A 81 11.85 14.11 -12.34
N ARG A 82 12.45 15.30 -12.29
CA ARG A 82 13.85 15.52 -11.90
C ARG A 82 14.01 16.04 -10.47
N ILE A 83 12.97 16.66 -9.90
CA ILE A 83 13.04 17.28 -8.57
C ILE A 83 11.99 16.65 -7.64
N GLU A 84 10.70 16.79 -7.96
CA GLU A 84 9.63 16.38 -7.05
C GLU A 84 9.60 14.86 -6.83
N LEU A 85 9.62 14.05 -7.89
CA LEU A 85 9.58 12.59 -7.78
C LEU A 85 10.81 12.04 -7.05
N PRO A 86 12.07 12.39 -7.42
CA PRO A 86 13.25 11.95 -6.69
C PRO A 86 13.22 12.32 -5.20
N TYR A 87 12.77 13.54 -4.87
CA TYR A 87 12.63 13.98 -3.48
C TYR A 87 11.54 13.18 -2.73
N ALA A 88 10.42 12.90 -3.39
CA ALA A 88 9.29 12.17 -2.82
C ALA A 88 9.51 10.64 -2.74
N MET A 89 10.56 10.10 -3.39
CA MET A 89 10.80 8.65 -3.47
C MET A 89 10.76 7.92 -2.13
N PRO A 90 11.37 8.42 -1.03
CA PRO A 90 11.30 7.74 0.26
C PRO A 90 9.86 7.62 0.79
N SER A 91 9.03 8.66 0.59
CA SER A 91 7.62 8.64 0.98
C SER A 91 6.80 7.69 0.10
N ILE A 92 7.07 7.66 -1.21
CA ILE A 92 6.44 6.72 -2.14
C ILE A 92 6.80 5.27 -1.76
N ALA A 93 8.07 5.00 -1.45
CA ALA A 93 8.54 3.70 -1.00
C ALA A 93 7.85 3.26 0.31
N ALA A 94 7.71 4.18 1.27
CA ALA A 94 6.92 3.91 2.49
C ALA A 94 5.46 3.58 2.16
N GLY A 95 4.87 4.25 1.17
CA GLY A 95 3.52 3.96 0.66
C GLY A 95 3.39 2.57 0.06
N ILE A 96 4.40 2.13 -0.69
CA ILE A 96 4.46 0.78 -1.27
C ILE A 96 4.58 -0.27 -0.16
N THR A 97 5.47 -0.06 0.82
CA THR A 97 5.58 -0.92 2.00
C THR A 97 4.22 -1.06 2.71
N GLN A 98 3.52 0.04 2.97
CA GLN A 98 2.19 -0.02 3.59
C GLN A 98 1.18 -0.78 2.73
N CYS A 99 1.20 -0.58 1.41
CA CYS A 99 0.35 -1.32 0.48
C CYS A 99 0.60 -2.83 0.56
N ILE A 100 1.86 -3.26 0.63
CA ILE A 100 2.26 -4.66 0.79
C ILE A 100 1.72 -5.22 2.11
N MET A 101 1.96 -4.51 3.22
CA MET A 101 1.53 -4.96 4.55
C MET A 101 0.01 -5.09 4.65
N LEU A 102 -0.74 -4.10 4.15
CA LEU A 102 -2.20 -4.14 4.11
C LEU A 102 -2.71 -5.26 3.19
N SER A 103 -2.08 -5.45 2.04
CA SER A 103 -2.47 -6.50 1.10
C SER A 103 -2.25 -7.90 1.68
N LEU A 104 -1.13 -8.14 2.36
CA LEU A 104 -0.84 -9.42 3.00
C LEU A 104 -1.75 -9.68 4.21
N SER A 105 -2.14 -8.64 4.96
CA SER A 105 -3.15 -8.77 6.01
C SER A 105 -4.49 -9.27 5.48
N MET A 106 -4.77 -8.97 4.21
CA MET A 106 -6.03 -9.31 3.54
C MET A 106 -6.05 -10.73 2.98
N VAL A 107 -4.91 -11.42 2.91
CA VAL A 107 -4.80 -12.77 2.35
C VAL A 107 -5.63 -13.80 3.13
N VAL A 108 -5.70 -13.67 4.45
CA VAL A 108 -6.53 -14.55 5.30
C VAL A 108 -8.02 -14.30 5.05
N ILE A 109 -8.41 -13.04 4.89
CA ILE A 109 -9.79 -12.64 4.62
C ILE A 109 -10.23 -13.10 3.23
N ALA A 110 -9.36 -12.97 2.22
CA ALA A 110 -9.59 -13.51 0.89
C ALA A 110 -9.77 -15.04 0.92
N ALA A 111 -9.00 -15.76 1.74
CA ALA A 111 -9.13 -17.20 1.86
C ALA A 111 -10.48 -17.65 2.44
N LEU A 112 -11.09 -16.85 3.33
CA LEU A 112 -12.44 -17.13 3.86
C LEU A 112 -13.52 -17.17 2.77
N VAL A 113 -13.31 -16.45 1.66
CA VAL A 113 -14.23 -16.41 0.53
C VAL A 113 -13.85 -17.33 -0.63
N GLY A 114 -12.90 -18.25 -0.38
CA GLY A 114 -12.49 -19.26 -1.35
C GLY A 114 -11.31 -18.85 -2.23
N ALA A 115 -10.55 -17.81 -1.86
CA ALA A 115 -9.27 -17.55 -2.53
C ALA A 115 -8.22 -18.61 -2.13
N ASP A 116 -7.43 -19.05 -3.11
CA ASP A 116 -6.29 -19.95 -2.92
C ASP A 116 -5.05 -19.20 -2.41
N GLY A 117 -4.10 -19.95 -1.84
CA GLY A 117 -2.81 -19.44 -1.39
C GLY A 117 -2.59 -19.52 0.12
N LEU A 118 -1.68 -18.68 0.62
CA LEU A 118 -1.16 -18.73 1.99
C LEU A 118 -2.21 -18.48 3.09
N GLY A 119 -3.36 -17.88 2.75
CA GLY A 119 -4.45 -17.65 3.70
C GLY A 119 -5.23 -18.92 4.05
N LYS A 120 -5.27 -19.91 3.14
CA LYS A 120 -6.05 -21.14 3.35
C LYS A 120 -5.58 -21.95 4.57
N PRO A 121 -4.27 -22.23 4.76
CA PRO A 121 -3.80 -22.91 5.96
C PRO A 121 -4.13 -22.17 7.25
N VAL A 122 -4.10 -20.83 7.24
CA VAL A 122 -4.50 -20.02 8.41
C VAL A 122 -5.98 -20.20 8.73
N VAL A 123 -6.84 -20.14 7.71
CA VAL A 123 -8.29 -20.37 7.88
C VAL A 123 -8.56 -21.79 8.38
N ASN A 124 -7.87 -22.79 7.81
CA ASN A 124 -8.01 -24.18 8.24
C ASN A 124 -7.60 -24.37 9.70
N ALA A 125 -6.44 -23.81 10.10
CA ALA A 125 -5.96 -23.83 11.47
C ALA A 125 -6.96 -23.21 12.46
N LEU A 126 -7.59 -22.10 12.09
CA LEU A 126 -8.65 -21.47 12.89
C LEU A 126 -9.89 -22.38 13.01
N ASN A 127 -10.30 -23.03 11.93
CA ASN A 127 -11.46 -23.91 11.92
C ASN A 127 -11.24 -25.22 12.69
N THR A 128 -10.02 -25.75 12.69
CA THR A 128 -9.66 -27.01 13.37
C THR A 128 -9.03 -26.80 14.75
N ALA A 129 -8.89 -25.54 15.18
CA ALA A 129 -8.13 -25.15 16.37
C ALA A 129 -6.69 -25.72 16.41
N ASP A 130 -6.06 -25.88 15.23
CA ASP A 130 -4.70 -26.36 15.10
C ASP A 130 -3.71 -25.20 15.23
N ILE A 131 -3.19 -25.01 16.43
CA ILE A 131 -2.25 -23.93 16.76
C ILE A 131 -0.92 -24.10 15.99
N ALA A 132 -0.46 -25.34 15.78
CA ALA A 132 0.81 -25.60 15.12
C ALA A 132 0.74 -25.18 13.64
N LEU A 133 -0.31 -25.60 12.94
CA LEU A 133 -0.56 -25.19 11.56
C LEU A 133 -0.75 -23.67 11.44
N GLY A 134 -1.48 -23.07 12.37
CA GLY A 134 -1.71 -21.62 12.40
C GLY A 134 -0.42 -20.82 12.56
N PHE A 135 0.49 -21.29 13.42
CA PHE A 135 1.79 -20.67 13.64
C PHE A 135 2.71 -20.81 12.41
N GLU A 136 2.80 -21.99 11.81
CA GLU A 136 3.60 -22.23 10.60
C GLU A 136 3.12 -21.35 9.43
N ALA A 137 1.81 -21.32 9.20
CA ALA A 137 1.21 -20.51 8.14
C ALA A 137 1.39 -19.01 8.38
N GLY A 138 1.19 -18.56 9.62
CA GLY A 138 1.43 -17.17 10.01
C GLY A 138 2.88 -16.75 9.81
N LEU A 139 3.83 -17.61 10.21
CA LEU A 139 5.26 -17.36 10.04
C LEU A 139 5.66 -17.28 8.56
N ALA A 140 5.10 -18.13 7.70
CA ALA A 140 5.31 -18.06 6.25
C ALA A 140 4.84 -16.72 5.66
N ILE A 141 3.67 -16.22 6.06
CA ILE A 141 3.14 -14.91 5.62
C ILE A 141 4.04 -13.77 6.11
N VAL A 142 4.47 -13.80 7.37
CA VAL A 142 5.34 -12.77 7.96
C VAL A 142 6.70 -12.73 7.26
N LEU A 143 7.32 -13.88 7.01
CA LEU A 143 8.60 -13.95 6.30
C LEU A 143 8.47 -13.38 4.89
N LEU A 144 7.39 -13.73 4.18
CA LEU A 144 7.11 -13.16 2.86
C LEU A 144 6.92 -11.63 2.93
N ALA A 145 6.20 -11.14 3.93
CA ALA A 145 6.02 -9.70 4.16
C ALA A 145 7.36 -8.97 4.35
N ILE A 146 8.22 -9.52 5.20
CA ILE A 146 9.56 -8.96 5.47
C ILE A 146 10.41 -8.98 4.22
N MET A 147 10.39 -10.07 3.45
CA MET A 147 11.13 -10.18 2.19
C MET A 147 10.67 -9.13 1.18
N LEU A 148 9.36 -8.98 1.00
CA LEU A 148 8.78 -7.98 0.09
C LEU A 148 9.10 -6.55 0.53
N ASP A 149 8.98 -6.24 1.83
CA ASP A 149 9.36 -4.93 2.38
C ASP A 149 10.84 -4.62 2.14
N ARG A 150 11.73 -5.60 2.37
CA ARG A 150 13.18 -5.46 2.14
C ARG A 150 13.53 -5.18 0.69
N ILE A 151 12.84 -5.82 -0.26
CA ILE A 151 13.08 -5.61 -1.71
C ILE A 151 12.58 -4.24 -2.15
N CYS A 152 11.46 -3.77 -1.58
CA CYS A 152 10.86 -2.48 -1.97
C CYS A 152 11.52 -1.26 -1.34
N LYS A 153 12.19 -1.41 -0.19
CA LYS A 153 12.98 -0.32 0.41
C LYS A 153 14.21 -0.05 -0.46
N GLN A 154 14.27 1.16 -1.03
CA GLN A 154 15.50 1.68 -1.61
C GLN A 154 16.58 1.80 -0.53
N PRO A 155 17.86 1.56 -0.82
CA PRO A 155 18.94 1.92 0.09
C PRO A 155 18.77 3.40 0.43
N GLU A 156 18.64 3.74 1.72
CA GLU A 156 18.75 5.13 2.16
C GLU A 156 20.08 5.65 1.61
N ALA A 157 20.01 6.55 0.62
CA ALA A 157 21.18 7.32 0.27
C ALA A 157 21.53 8.08 1.55
N LYS A 158 22.62 7.68 2.22
CA LYS A 158 23.18 8.40 3.35
C LYS A 158 23.38 9.84 2.89
N VAL A 159 22.43 10.71 3.21
CA VAL A 159 22.59 12.15 3.02
C VAL A 159 23.70 12.52 4.00
N GLY A 160 24.82 12.94 3.43
CA GLY A 160 26.07 13.19 4.14
C GLY A 160 25.84 14.05 5.37
N SER A 161 26.05 13.44 6.53
CA SER A 161 26.40 14.15 7.76
C SER A 161 27.90 14.46 7.68
N ASP A 162 28.30 15.28 6.72
CA ASP A 162 29.66 15.82 6.61
C ASP A 162 29.59 17.17 5.85
N ALA A 163 29.24 18.23 6.58
CA ALA A 163 29.55 19.63 6.26
C ALA A 163 29.48 20.48 7.52
#